data_AF-A0A2V8LRU7-F1
#
_entry.id   AF-A0A2V8LRU7-F1
#
_cell.length_a   1.000
_cell.length_b   1.000
_cell.length_c   1.000
_cell.angle_alpha   90.00
_cell.angle_beta   90.00
_cell.angle_gamma   90.00
#
_symmetry.space_group_name_H-M   'P 1'
#
loop_
_entity.id
_entity.type
_entity.pdbx_description
1 polymer ?
#
loop_
_entity_poly.entity_id
_entity_poly.type
_entity_poly.pdbx_seq_one_letter_code
_entity_poly.pdbx_strand_id
1 'polypeptide(L)'
;MRRLQAFVFLAILFCLTGTRPLTQAVLTKSAAQSQNMSVTERAYQDREILYELQSPESHAFRITHDYTVRKVGEKYYFNVVRAGSHVTDPASVDLDTGEKLKWEIINGKQAVERKLPVGETLKDDSEIVVTYLSRALAPGTTNRIRLMETYADPKSYYTDGEELVWDRSFGRLRNTVVLPLGWYLTTPDDILVYFRARRRSRSAKN
;
A
#
# COMPACT_ATOMS: atom_id res chain seq x y z
N MET A 1 69.02 -5.45 28.99
CA MET A 1 68.85 -5.00 30.39
C MET A 1 69.69 -3.75 30.62
N ARG A 2 69.06 -2.61 30.94
CA ARG A 2 69.54 -1.43 31.70
C ARG A 2 68.88 -0.17 31.14
N ARG A 3 68.10 0.49 32.01
CA ARG A 3 67.59 1.85 31.85
C ARG A 3 68.75 2.84 32.01
N LEU A 4 68.72 3.94 31.28
CA LEU A 4 69.28 5.20 31.75
C LEU A 4 68.38 6.36 31.30
N GLN A 5 67.95 7.14 32.27
CA GLN A 5 67.09 8.30 32.13
C GLN A 5 67.93 9.57 31.91
N ALA A 6 67.29 10.49 31.19
CA ALA A 6 67.29 11.94 31.36
C ALA A 6 68.56 12.75 31.05
N PHE A 7 68.40 13.67 30.11
CA PHE A 7 68.96 15.02 30.20
C PHE A 7 67.88 16.06 29.92
N VAL A 8 67.94 17.12 30.72
CA VAL A 8 67.00 18.25 30.83
C VAL A 8 67.56 19.46 30.06
N PHE A 9 66.65 20.40 29.80
CA PHE A 9 66.79 21.87 29.65
C PHE A 9 66.49 22.41 28.24
N LEU A 10 65.46 23.27 28.11
CA LEU A 10 65.56 24.72 28.33
C LEU A 10 64.20 25.40 28.04
N ALA A 11 63.94 26.51 28.74
CA ALA A 11 62.72 27.34 28.67
C ALA A 11 62.71 28.33 27.49
N ILE A 12 61.53 28.92 27.19
CA ILE A 12 61.24 30.38 27.03
C ILE A 12 60.00 30.64 26.14
N LEU A 13 58.92 31.13 26.79
CA LEU A 13 58.14 32.38 26.58
C LEU A 13 57.65 32.91 25.19
N PHE A 14 56.41 33.45 25.21
CA PHE A 14 55.69 34.34 24.25
C PHE A 14 55.27 33.70 22.89
N CYS A 15 54.11 33.98 22.29
CA CYS A 15 53.36 35.23 22.19
C CYS A 15 51.87 34.98 21.85
N LEU A 16 51.04 35.97 22.21
CA LEU A 16 49.60 36.08 21.98
C LEU A 16 49.21 36.21 20.49
N THR A 17 47.89 36.04 20.27
CA THR A 17 47.02 36.60 19.20
C THR A 17 46.71 35.69 18.01
N GLY A 18 45.41 35.40 17.86
CA GLY A 18 44.85 34.72 16.69
C GLY A 18 43.48 34.09 16.96
N THR A 19 42.50 34.85 17.43
CA THR A 19 41.09 34.41 17.39
C THR A 19 40.64 34.32 15.93
N ARG A 20 40.76 33.13 15.33
CA ARG A 20 40.09 32.83 14.06
C ARG A 20 38.59 32.73 14.31
N PRO A 21 37.73 33.56 13.69
CA PRO A 21 36.30 33.35 13.76
C PRO A 21 35.97 32.05 13.00
N LEU A 22 35.27 31.13 13.68
CA LEU A 22 34.68 29.96 13.04
C LEU A 22 33.69 30.45 11.98
N THR A 23 34.00 30.21 10.71
CA THR A 23 33.08 30.44 9.60
C THR A 23 31.89 29.50 9.79
N GLN A 24 30.72 30.03 10.14
CA GLN A 24 29.49 29.25 10.16
C GLN A 24 29.17 28.81 8.73
N ALA A 25 29.11 27.50 8.52
CA ALA A 25 28.57 26.94 7.29
C ALA A 25 27.10 27.37 7.17
N VAL A 26 26.81 28.24 6.20
CA VAL A 26 25.44 28.56 5.82
C VAL A 26 24.88 27.32 5.15
N LEU A 27 24.08 26.55 5.90
CA LEU A 27 23.23 25.51 5.34
C LEU A 27 22.24 26.19 4.38
N THR A 28 22.50 26.09 3.08
CA THR A 28 21.52 26.43 2.06
C THR A 28 20.32 25.53 2.27
N LYS A 29 19.18 26.17 2.55
CA LYS A 29 17.88 25.50 2.72
C LYS A 29 17.57 24.80 1.39
N SER A 30 17.81 23.50 1.31
CA SER A 30 17.33 22.70 0.19
C SER A 30 15.81 22.91 0.14
N ALA A 31 15.34 23.51 -0.94
CA ALA A 31 13.91 23.65 -1.18
C ALA A 31 13.39 22.23 -1.42
N ALA A 32 12.96 21.57 -0.35
CA ALA A 32 12.14 20.38 -0.47
C ALA A 32 10.94 20.78 -1.33
N GLN A 33 10.88 20.28 -2.56
CA GLN A 33 9.67 20.38 -3.36
C GLN A 33 8.53 19.84 -2.50
N SER A 34 7.68 20.74 -2.03
CA SER A 34 6.37 20.39 -1.50
C SER A 34 5.62 19.72 -2.64
N GLN A 35 5.71 18.39 -2.73
CA GLN A 35 4.75 17.59 -3.45
C GLN A 35 3.39 18.05 -2.91
N ASN A 36 2.59 18.72 -3.73
CA ASN A 36 1.22 19.10 -3.42
C ASN A 36 0.39 17.81 -3.30
N MET A 37 0.62 17.02 -2.25
CA MET A 37 -0.30 16.00 -1.81
C MET A 37 -1.56 16.73 -1.37
N SER A 38 -2.70 16.41 -1.96
CA SER A 38 -3.98 16.81 -1.41
C SER A 38 -4.09 16.23 0.00
N VAL A 39 -3.83 17.05 1.01
CA VAL A 39 -3.96 16.63 2.41
C VAL A 39 -5.46 16.65 2.71
N THR A 40 -6.07 15.46 2.72
CA THR A 40 -7.40 15.28 3.28
C THR A 40 -7.33 15.45 4.79
N GLU A 41 -8.39 15.96 5.43
CA GLU A 41 -8.48 16.00 6.88
C GLU A 41 -8.18 14.61 7.47
N ARG A 42 -7.31 14.50 8.48
CA ARG A 42 -6.88 13.21 9.05
C ARG A 42 -8.05 12.32 9.51
N ALA A 43 -9.20 12.91 9.84
CA ALA A 43 -10.41 12.21 10.25
C ALA A 43 -11.34 11.84 9.09
N TYR A 44 -11.15 12.42 7.90
CA TYR A 44 -12.00 12.18 6.75
C TYR A 44 -11.52 10.94 6.01
N GLN A 45 -12.16 9.83 6.36
CA GLN A 45 -11.83 8.52 5.83
C GLN A 45 -12.95 8.01 4.94
N ASP A 46 -12.70 8.00 3.65
CA ASP A 46 -13.68 7.60 2.65
C ASP A 46 -13.35 6.26 1.98
N ARG A 47 -12.28 5.57 2.38
CA ARG A 47 -11.92 4.29 1.76
C ARG A 47 -11.84 3.20 2.80
N GLU A 48 -12.74 2.23 2.66
CA GLU A 48 -12.80 0.99 3.41
C GLU A 48 -12.59 -0.16 2.43
N ILE A 49 -11.81 -1.15 2.84
CA ILE A 49 -11.56 -2.35 2.05
C ILE A 49 -11.97 -3.57 2.88
N LEU A 50 -12.79 -4.42 2.29
CA LEU A 50 -13.15 -5.72 2.80
C LEU A 50 -12.41 -6.79 1.98
N TYR A 51 -11.72 -7.68 2.67
CA TYR A 51 -11.12 -8.89 2.12
C TYR A 51 -11.91 -10.10 2.63
N GLU A 52 -12.58 -10.81 1.74
CA GLU A 52 -13.28 -12.05 2.03
C GLU A 52 -12.43 -13.22 1.55
N LEU A 53 -11.77 -13.90 2.48
CA LEU A 53 -10.90 -15.03 2.15
C LEU A 53 -11.75 -16.23 1.70
N GLN A 54 -11.40 -16.82 0.57
CA GLN A 54 -12.06 -18.03 0.07
C GLN A 54 -11.43 -19.28 0.69
N SER A 55 -11.66 -20.46 0.12
CA SER A 55 -10.97 -21.66 0.57
C SER A 55 -9.44 -21.48 0.41
N PRO A 56 -8.60 -21.84 1.39
CA PRO A 56 -7.15 -21.66 1.26
C PRO A 56 -6.54 -22.37 0.05
N GLU A 57 -7.15 -23.47 -0.39
CA GLU A 57 -6.75 -24.24 -1.56
C GLU A 57 -6.96 -23.48 -2.87
N SER A 58 -7.84 -22.48 -2.90
CA SER A 58 -8.00 -21.63 -4.09
C SER A 58 -6.96 -20.52 -4.17
N HIS A 59 -6.21 -20.28 -3.08
CA HIS A 59 -5.31 -19.13 -2.95
C HIS A 59 -5.98 -17.80 -3.30
N ALA A 60 -7.31 -17.71 -3.15
CA ALA A 60 -8.08 -16.58 -3.61
C ALA A 60 -8.87 -15.87 -2.51
N PHE A 61 -9.13 -14.60 -2.75
CA PHE A 61 -9.91 -13.74 -1.87
C PHE A 61 -10.64 -12.69 -2.69
N ARG A 62 -11.86 -12.34 -2.25
CA ARG A 62 -12.62 -11.25 -2.85
C ARG A 62 -12.29 -9.95 -2.13
N ILE A 63 -11.96 -8.92 -2.89
CA ILE A 63 -11.74 -7.57 -2.39
C ILE A 63 -12.97 -6.75 -2.76
N THR A 64 -13.59 -6.11 -1.79
CA THR A 64 -14.59 -5.07 -2.01
C THR A 64 -14.07 -3.77 -1.43
N HIS A 65 -14.07 -2.69 -2.20
CA HIS A 65 -13.74 -1.38 -1.64
C HIS A 65 -14.57 -0.26 -2.26
N ASP A 66 -14.87 0.71 -1.42
CA ASP A 66 -15.62 1.88 -1.82
C ASP A 66 -14.66 3.08 -1.94
N TYR A 67 -14.74 3.78 -3.07
CA TYR A 67 -13.91 4.95 -3.36
C TYR A 67 -14.78 6.14 -3.76
N THR A 68 -14.40 7.34 -3.30
CA THR A 68 -15.07 8.57 -3.72
C THR A 68 -14.17 9.31 -4.69
N VAL A 69 -14.61 9.37 -5.94
CA VAL A 69 -13.95 10.15 -6.99
C VAL A 69 -14.20 11.63 -6.73
N ARG A 70 -13.12 12.43 -6.74
CA ARG A 70 -13.17 13.88 -6.49
C ARG A 70 -12.49 14.74 -7.55
N LYS A 71 -11.66 14.13 -8.38
CA LYS A 71 -10.91 14.86 -9.39
C LYS A 71 -11.85 15.29 -10.51
N VAL A 72 -11.97 16.60 -10.70
CA VAL A 72 -12.80 17.18 -11.77
C VAL A 72 -12.36 16.64 -13.12
N GLY A 73 -13.33 16.25 -13.96
CA GLY A 73 -13.10 15.68 -15.28
C GLY A 73 -12.61 14.23 -15.27
N GLU A 74 -12.43 13.59 -14.11
CA GLU A 74 -12.05 12.19 -14.02
C GLU A 74 -13.13 11.30 -14.67
N LYS A 75 -12.68 10.31 -15.43
CA LYS A 75 -13.54 9.38 -16.18
C LYS A 75 -13.26 7.92 -15.81
N TYR A 76 -12.15 7.69 -15.12
CA TYR A 76 -11.65 6.36 -14.86
C TYR A 76 -11.32 6.19 -13.37
N TYR A 77 -11.45 4.96 -12.92
CA TYR A 77 -10.72 4.47 -11.77
C TYR A 77 -9.86 3.29 -12.20
N PHE A 78 -8.62 3.26 -11.72
CA PHE A 78 -7.67 2.19 -12.02
C PHE A 78 -7.37 1.43 -10.74
N ASN A 79 -7.56 0.11 -10.77
CA ASN A 79 -7.00 -0.78 -9.77
C ASN A 79 -5.84 -1.54 -10.40
N VAL A 80 -4.62 -1.22 -9.97
CA VAL A 80 -3.42 -1.93 -10.42
C VAL A 80 -3.21 -3.14 -9.52
N VAL A 81 -3.22 -4.32 -10.13
CA VAL A 81 -3.09 -5.60 -9.44
C VAL A 81 -1.64 -5.74 -8.98
N ARG A 82 -1.44 -6.20 -7.74
CA ARG A 82 -0.08 -6.36 -7.19
C ARG A 82 0.65 -7.47 -7.94
N ALA A 83 1.95 -7.30 -8.11
CA ALA A 83 2.79 -8.32 -8.73
C ALA A 83 2.66 -9.67 -8.00
N GLY A 84 2.37 -10.75 -8.75
CA GLY A 84 2.13 -12.08 -8.22
C GLY A 84 0.66 -12.39 -7.87
N SER A 85 -0.23 -11.40 -7.94
CA SER A 85 -1.69 -11.62 -7.92
C SER A 85 -2.23 -11.69 -9.35
N HIS A 86 -3.30 -12.47 -9.55
CA HIS A 86 -4.12 -12.47 -10.77
C HIS A 86 -5.55 -12.06 -10.45
N VAL A 87 -6.14 -11.16 -11.23
CA VAL A 87 -7.51 -10.66 -11.03
C VAL A 87 -8.53 -11.38 -11.90
N THR A 88 -9.68 -11.68 -11.30
CA THR A 88 -10.85 -12.29 -11.95
C THR A 88 -12.14 -11.68 -11.37
N ASP A 89 -13.25 -11.90 -12.05
CA ASP A 89 -14.61 -11.48 -11.64
C ASP A 89 -14.75 -10.03 -11.15
N PRO A 90 -14.19 -9.04 -11.87
CA PRO A 90 -14.37 -7.64 -11.52
C PRO A 90 -15.83 -7.22 -11.69
N ALA A 91 -16.27 -6.32 -10.82
CA ALA A 91 -17.55 -5.66 -10.89
C ALA A 91 -17.45 -4.28 -10.25
N SER A 92 -18.10 -3.30 -10.87
CA SER A 92 -18.07 -1.91 -10.44
C SER A 92 -19.48 -1.34 -10.42
N VAL A 93 -19.80 -0.57 -9.38
CA VAL A 93 -21.14 0.01 -9.18
C VAL A 93 -21.01 1.47 -8.79
N ASP A 94 -21.80 2.33 -9.42
CA ASP A 94 -22.04 3.71 -8.97
C ASP A 94 -22.96 3.65 -7.75
N LEU A 95 -22.45 4.01 -6.58
CA LEU A 95 -23.21 3.94 -5.33
C LEU A 95 -24.21 5.10 -5.16
N ASP A 96 -24.12 6.13 -5.99
CA ASP A 96 -25.09 7.23 -5.96
C ASP A 96 -26.38 6.83 -6.72
N THR A 97 -26.27 5.93 -7.71
CA THR A 97 -27.38 5.55 -8.61
C THR A 97 -27.75 4.07 -8.58
N GLY A 98 -26.83 3.21 -8.13
CA GLY A 98 -26.94 1.74 -8.21
C GLY A 98 -26.56 1.16 -9.59
N GLU A 99 -26.13 1.99 -10.54
CA GLU A 99 -25.80 1.55 -11.90
C GLU A 99 -24.53 0.68 -11.93
N LYS A 100 -24.55 -0.40 -12.72
CA LYS A 100 -23.35 -1.19 -13.01
C LYS A 100 -22.43 -0.41 -13.96
N LEU A 101 -21.22 -0.16 -13.53
CA LEU A 101 -20.22 0.54 -14.34
C LEU A 101 -19.50 -0.43 -15.28
N LYS A 102 -19.17 0.06 -16.47
CA LYS A 102 -18.35 -0.69 -17.43
C LYS A 102 -16.93 -0.85 -16.86
N TRP A 103 -16.34 -2.01 -17.10
CA TRP A 103 -14.97 -2.30 -16.76
C TRP A 103 -14.26 -3.11 -17.85
N GLU A 104 -12.93 -3.14 -17.81
CA GLU A 104 -12.10 -4.09 -18.55
C GLU A 104 -10.84 -4.43 -17.76
N ILE A 105 -10.26 -5.60 -18.02
CA ILE A 105 -8.92 -5.97 -17.55
C ILE A 105 -7.96 -5.74 -18.71
N ILE A 106 -6.92 -4.95 -18.47
CA ILE A 106 -5.82 -4.72 -19.42
C ILE A 106 -4.48 -4.99 -18.75
N ASN A 107 -3.42 -5.07 -19.54
CA ASN A 107 -2.06 -5.06 -19.03
C ASN A 107 -1.42 -3.67 -19.07
N GLY A 108 -0.29 -3.50 -18.38
CA GLY A 108 0.43 -2.23 -18.30
C GLY A 108 0.89 -1.71 -19.67
N LYS A 109 1.31 -2.59 -20.58
CA LYS A 109 1.68 -2.22 -21.95
C LYS A 109 0.51 -1.56 -22.69
N GLN A 110 -0.67 -2.17 -22.63
CA GLN A 110 -1.90 -1.62 -23.22
C GLN A 110 -2.28 -0.28 -22.59
N ALA A 111 -2.10 -0.10 -21.28
CA ALA A 111 -2.40 1.16 -20.61
C ALA A 111 -1.50 2.30 -21.10
N VAL A 112 -0.19 2.03 -21.28
CA VAL A 112 0.79 2.97 -21.82
C VAL A 112 0.49 3.32 -23.28
N GLU A 113 0.23 2.31 -24.12
CA GLU A 113 -0.12 2.50 -25.55
C GLU A 113 -1.38 3.36 -25.72
N ARG A 114 -2.39 3.14 -24.86
CA ARG A 114 -3.64 3.92 -24.83
C ARG A 114 -3.49 5.28 -24.15
N LYS A 115 -2.32 5.59 -23.59
CA LYS A 115 -2.04 6.83 -22.83
C LYS A 115 -3.03 7.06 -21.69
N LEU A 116 -3.42 5.98 -20.99
CA LEU A 116 -4.33 6.08 -19.85
C LEU A 116 -3.62 6.79 -18.68
N PRO A 117 -4.31 7.68 -17.95
CA PRO A 117 -3.72 8.48 -16.88
C PRO A 117 -3.59 7.67 -15.58
N VAL A 118 -2.91 6.52 -15.64
CA VAL A 118 -2.63 5.69 -14.48
C VAL A 118 -1.51 6.36 -13.68
N GLY A 119 -1.81 6.77 -12.44
CA GLY A 119 -0.95 7.65 -11.63
C GLY A 119 0.31 7.01 -11.05
N GLU A 120 0.77 5.88 -11.59
CA GLU A 120 1.92 5.12 -11.11
C GLU A 120 2.69 4.47 -12.26
N THR A 121 3.96 4.12 -12.01
CA THR A 121 4.81 3.44 -12.99
C THR A 121 4.35 1.98 -13.16
N LEU A 122 4.00 1.61 -14.38
CA LEU A 122 3.50 0.29 -14.72
C LEU A 122 4.61 -0.58 -15.31
N LYS A 123 4.61 -1.87 -14.95
CA LYS A 123 5.31 -2.89 -15.74
C LYS A 123 4.40 -3.37 -16.87
N ASP A 124 4.97 -3.78 -17.99
CA ASP A 124 4.22 -4.21 -19.17
C ASP A 124 3.19 -5.31 -18.87
N ASP A 125 3.52 -6.22 -17.95
CA ASP A 125 2.73 -7.38 -17.53
C ASP A 125 1.79 -7.11 -16.34
N SER A 126 1.75 -5.89 -15.80
CA SER A 126 0.87 -5.57 -14.67
C SER A 126 -0.59 -5.67 -15.10
N GLU A 127 -1.40 -6.48 -14.41
CA GLU A 127 -2.85 -6.51 -14.62
C GLU A 127 -3.48 -5.25 -14.01
N ILE A 128 -4.43 -4.66 -14.74
CA ILE A 128 -5.09 -3.43 -14.35
C ILE A 128 -6.59 -3.58 -14.63
N VAL A 129 -7.41 -3.37 -13.60
CA VAL A 129 -8.85 -3.22 -13.78
C VAL A 129 -9.16 -1.75 -14.02
N VAL A 130 -9.65 -1.45 -15.22
CA VAL A 130 -10.12 -0.10 -15.59
C VAL A 130 -11.62 -0.06 -15.37
N THR A 131 -12.08 0.78 -14.46
CA THR A 131 -13.51 1.10 -14.30
C THR A 131 -13.81 2.43 -14.98
N TYR A 132 -14.82 2.44 -15.84
CA TYR A 132 -15.33 3.61 -16.51
C TYR A 132 -16.46 4.22 -15.68
N LEU A 133 -16.32 5.48 -15.28
CA LEU A 133 -17.40 6.19 -14.60
C LEU A 133 -18.57 6.44 -15.57
N SER A 134 -19.80 6.46 -15.03
CA SER A 134 -21.03 6.70 -15.81
C SER A 134 -20.98 8.05 -16.54
N ARG A 135 -20.26 9.02 -15.96
CA ARG A 135 -20.02 10.35 -16.51
C ARG A 135 -18.68 10.90 -16.02
N ALA A 136 -18.13 11.87 -16.75
CA ALA A 136 -17.01 12.66 -16.25
C ALA A 136 -17.44 13.47 -15.02
N LEU A 137 -16.57 13.54 -14.00
CA LEU A 137 -16.93 14.23 -12.76
C LEU A 137 -17.03 15.76 -12.96
N ALA A 138 -18.16 16.35 -12.59
CA ALA A 138 -18.40 17.78 -12.73
C ALA A 138 -17.75 18.60 -11.60
N PRO A 139 -17.42 19.89 -11.82
CA PRO A 139 -16.93 20.77 -10.77
C PRO A 139 -17.87 20.81 -9.55
N GLY A 140 -17.30 20.72 -8.35
CA GLY A 140 -18.07 20.76 -7.10
C GLY A 140 -18.86 19.48 -6.78
N THR A 141 -18.72 18.42 -7.57
CA THR A 141 -19.39 17.13 -7.33
C THR A 141 -18.40 16.05 -6.90
N THR A 142 -18.92 15.00 -6.28
CA THR A 142 -18.20 13.76 -5.99
C THR A 142 -19.01 12.59 -6.51
N ASN A 143 -18.36 11.46 -6.80
CA ASN A 143 -19.06 10.22 -7.12
C ASN A 143 -18.54 9.08 -6.26
N ARG A 144 -19.45 8.38 -5.58
CA ARG A 144 -19.11 7.23 -4.76
C ARG A 144 -19.23 5.96 -5.62
N ILE A 145 -18.18 5.16 -5.68
CA ILE A 145 -18.17 3.90 -6.42
C ILE A 145 -17.78 2.74 -5.52
N ARG A 146 -18.34 1.56 -5.77
CA ARG A 146 -17.94 0.28 -5.17
C ARG A 146 -17.28 -0.58 -6.23
N LEU A 147 -16.13 -1.12 -5.87
CA LEU A 147 -15.30 -1.94 -6.74
C LEU A 147 -15.13 -3.29 -6.06
N MET A 148 -15.34 -4.36 -6.82
CA MET A 148 -15.29 -5.71 -6.30
C MET A 148 -14.52 -6.60 -7.27
N GLU A 149 -13.52 -7.32 -6.79
CA GLU A 149 -12.60 -8.10 -7.62
C GLU A 149 -12.14 -9.33 -6.85
N THR A 150 -11.89 -10.45 -7.55
CA THR A 150 -11.34 -11.66 -6.94
C THR A 150 -9.88 -11.79 -7.32
N TYR A 151 -9.00 -11.86 -6.32
CA TYR A 151 -7.56 -12.03 -6.53
C TYR A 151 -7.16 -13.45 -6.18
N ALA A 152 -6.36 -14.09 -7.03
CA ALA A 152 -5.61 -15.30 -6.71
C ALA A 152 -4.14 -14.92 -6.48
N ASP A 153 -3.59 -15.25 -5.31
CA ASP A 153 -2.22 -14.86 -4.92
C ASP A 153 -1.61 -15.95 -4.02
N PRO A 154 -1.05 -17.03 -4.61
CA PRO A 154 -0.51 -18.16 -3.85
C PRO A 154 0.73 -17.81 -3.04
N LYS A 155 1.38 -16.66 -3.31
CA LYS A 155 2.55 -16.22 -2.56
C LYS A 155 2.16 -15.62 -1.21
N SER A 156 1.07 -14.85 -1.17
CA SER A 156 0.62 -14.14 0.04
C SER A 156 -0.54 -14.81 0.76
N TYR A 157 -1.21 -15.79 0.15
CA TYR A 157 -2.31 -16.51 0.77
C TYR A 157 -2.20 -18.02 0.52
N TYR A 158 -1.85 -18.77 1.57
CA TYR A 158 -1.54 -20.20 1.49
C TYR A 158 -1.76 -20.90 2.83
N THR A 159 -1.53 -22.22 2.86
CA THR A 159 -1.51 -23.02 4.08
C THR A 159 -0.09 -23.47 4.42
N ASP A 160 0.28 -23.37 5.70
CA ASP A 160 1.49 -23.95 6.28
C ASP A 160 1.09 -24.94 7.38
N GLY A 161 1.17 -26.24 7.07
CA GLY A 161 0.63 -27.31 7.92
C GLY A 161 -0.88 -27.16 8.14
N GLU A 162 -1.30 -26.98 9.40
CA GLU A 162 -2.70 -26.77 9.79
C GLU A 162 -3.10 -25.29 9.83
N GLU A 163 -2.18 -24.39 9.50
CA GLU A 163 -2.36 -22.95 9.61
C GLU A 163 -2.61 -22.33 8.24
N LEU A 164 -3.58 -21.42 8.18
CA LEU A 164 -3.81 -20.52 7.06
C LEU A 164 -2.93 -19.29 7.29
N VAL A 165 -2.11 -18.95 6.31
CA VAL A 165 -1.22 -17.80 6.35
C VAL A 165 -1.73 -16.73 5.38
N TRP A 166 -1.91 -15.52 5.91
CA TRP A 166 -2.13 -14.31 5.13
C TRP A 166 -0.94 -13.37 5.33
N ASP A 167 -0.06 -13.32 4.33
CA ASP A 167 1.14 -12.49 4.31
C ASP A 167 1.00 -11.37 3.28
N ARG A 168 0.14 -10.40 3.59
CA ARG A 168 -0.14 -9.26 2.72
C ARG A 168 -0.31 -7.98 3.51
N SER A 169 0.46 -6.96 3.14
CA SER A 169 0.31 -5.62 3.69
C SER A 169 -0.98 -4.94 3.23
N PHE A 170 -1.61 -4.15 4.10
CA PHE A 170 -2.72 -3.30 3.72
C PHE A 170 -2.24 -1.96 3.18
N GLY A 171 -2.65 -1.63 1.95
CA GLY A 171 -2.27 -0.37 1.33
C GLY A 171 -3.10 0.83 1.78
N ARG A 172 -4.16 0.62 2.57
CA ARG A 172 -5.12 1.65 3.00
C ARG A 172 -5.40 1.50 4.50
N LEU A 173 -5.99 2.53 5.10
CA LEU A 173 -6.06 2.66 6.56
C LEU A 173 -7.15 1.80 7.23
N ARG A 174 -8.32 1.59 6.59
CA ARG A 174 -9.39 0.72 7.12
C ARG A 174 -9.50 -0.52 6.26
N ASN A 175 -9.28 -1.67 6.91
CA ASN A 175 -9.37 -2.97 6.29
C ASN A 175 -10.12 -3.90 7.22
N THR A 176 -10.99 -4.70 6.64
CA THR A 176 -11.68 -5.79 7.32
C THR A 176 -11.28 -7.07 6.60
N VAL A 177 -10.94 -8.10 7.36
CA VAL A 177 -10.69 -9.44 6.82
C VAL A 177 -11.70 -10.40 7.39
N VAL A 178 -12.39 -11.10 6.50
CA VAL A 178 -13.31 -12.18 6.83
C VAL A 178 -12.60 -13.49 6.52
N LEU A 179 -12.40 -14.30 7.57
CA LEU A 179 -11.80 -15.61 7.44
C LEU A 179 -12.75 -16.59 6.76
N PRO A 180 -12.22 -17.63 6.09
CA PRO A 180 -13.07 -18.65 5.48
C PRO A 180 -13.86 -19.40 6.56
N LEU A 181 -15.01 -19.95 6.19
CA LEU A 181 -15.87 -20.66 7.13
C LEU A 181 -15.09 -21.77 7.86
N GLY A 182 -15.21 -21.79 9.19
CA GLY A 182 -14.56 -22.78 10.03
C GLY A 182 -13.12 -22.44 10.41
N TRP A 183 -12.58 -21.30 10.00
CA TRP A 183 -11.29 -20.80 10.46
C TRP A 183 -11.45 -19.80 11.60
N TYR A 184 -10.46 -19.73 12.51
CA TYR A 184 -10.39 -18.72 13.57
C TYR A 184 -8.96 -18.21 13.72
N LEU A 185 -8.83 -16.93 14.06
CA LEU A 185 -7.55 -16.25 14.27
C LEU A 185 -6.80 -16.88 15.45
N THR A 186 -5.54 -17.26 15.27
CA THR A 186 -4.69 -17.81 16.34
C THR A 186 -3.69 -16.79 16.86
N THR A 187 -2.92 -16.17 15.96
CA THR A 187 -1.89 -15.19 16.32
C THR A 187 -1.85 -14.09 15.26
N PRO A 188 -1.97 -12.81 15.64
CA PRO A 188 -1.50 -11.69 14.83
C PRO A 188 0.00 -11.48 15.09
N ASP A 189 0.85 -11.54 14.06
CA ASP A 189 2.26 -11.17 14.21
C ASP A 189 2.49 -9.77 13.59
N ASP A 190 2.91 -8.81 14.41
CA ASP A 190 3.25 -7.43 14.05
C ASP A 190 2.16 -6.54 13.38
N ILE A 191 2.42 -5.22 13.38
CA ILE A 191 1.52 -4.15 12.88
C ILE A 191 1.39 -4.14 11.34
N LEU A 192 2.24 -4.88 10.63
CA LEU A 192 1.97 -5.31 9.27
C LEU A 192 1.10 -6.55 9.40
N VAL A 193 -0.19 -6.47 9.04
CA VAL A 193 -1.16 -7.53 9.38
C VAL A 193 -0.82 -8.84 8.69
N TYR A 194 0.03 -9.60 9.37
CA TYR A 194 0.30 -11.00 9.20
C TYR A 194 -0.56 -11.71 10.23
N PHE A 195 -1.33 -12.67 9.79
CA PHE A 195 -2.02 -13.52 10.74
C PHE A 195 -2.03 -14.96 10.30
N ARG A 196 -2.09 -15.80 11.33
CA ARG A 196 -2.37 -17.21 11.20
C ARG A 196 -3.77 -17.50 11.70
N ALA A 197 -4.43 -18.44 11.02
CA ALA A 197 -5.70 -18.97 11.46
C ALA A 197 -5.64 -20.50 11.46
N ARG A 198 -6.49 -21.15 12.26
CA ARG A 198 -6.66 -22.61 12.26
C ARG A 198 -8.08 -23.02 11.95
N ARG A 199 -8.22 -24.19 11.34
CA ARG A 199 -9.53 -24.82 11.10
C ARG A 199 -10.08 -25.40 12.42
N ARG A 200 -11.36 -25.17 12.69
CA ARG A 200 -12.06 -25.84 13.79
C ARG A 200 -12.05 -27.35 13.57
N SER A 201 -11.58 -28.10 14.56
CA SER A 201 -11.75 -29.55 14.56
C SER A 201 -13.25 -29.88 14.63
N ARG A 202 -13.72 -30.81 13.79
CA ARG A 202 -15.04 -31.40 13.98
C ARG A 202 -14.92 -32.32 15.20
N SER A 203 -15.62 -31.98 16.29
CA SER A 203 -15.87 -32.97 17.34
C SER A 203 -16.70 -34.09 16.72
N ALA A 204 -16.13 -35.30 16.68
CA ALA A 204 -16.86 -36.48 16.29
C ALA A 204 -18.01 -36.66 17.30
N LYS A 205 -19.25 -36.51 16.83
CA LYS A 205 -20.40 -36.99 17.60
C LYS A 205 -20.31 -38.52 17.58
N ASN A 206 -19.92 -39.09 18.71
CA ASN A 206 -20.17 -40.50 19.02
C ASN A 206 -21.68 -40.74 19.15
#